data_AF-P75455-F1
#
_entry.id   AF-P75455-F1
#
_cell.length_a   1.000
_cell.length_b   1.000
_cell.length_c   1.000
_cell.angle_alpha   90.00
_cell.angle_beta   90.00
_cell.angle_gamma   90.00
#
_symmetry.space_group_name_H-M   'P 1'
#
loop_
_entity.id
_entity.type
_entity.pdbx_description
1 polymer ?
#
loop_
_entity_poly.entity_id
_entity_poly.type
_entity_poly.pdbx_seq_one_letter_code
_entity_poly.pdbx_strand_id
1 'polypeptide(L)'
;MINKPNQFVNHLSALKKHFASYKELREAFNDYHKHNGDELTTFFLHQFDKVMELVKQKDFKTAQSRCEEELAAPYLPKPLVSFFQSLLQLVNHDLLEQQNAALASLPAAKIIELVLQDYPNKLNMIHYLLPKTKAFVKPHLLQRLQFVLTDSELLELKRFSFFQALNQIPGFQGEQVEYFNSKLKQKFTLTLGEFEIAQQPDAKAYFEQLITQIQQLFLKEPVNAEFANEIIDAFLVSYFPLHPPVPLAQLAAKIYEYVSQIVLNEAVNLKDELIKLIVHTLYEQLDRPVGDEN
;
A
#
# COMPACT_ATOMS: atom_id res chain seq x y z
N MET A 1 9.51 -5.30 -8.59
CA MET A 1 8.29 -4.50 -8.83
C MET A 1 8.47 -3.22 -8.06
N ILE A 2 8.58 -2.09 -8.76
CA ILE A 2 8.49 -0.77 -8.12
C ILE A 2 6.99 -0.56 -7.96
N ASN A 3 6.48 -0.61 -6.74
CA ASN A 3 5.07 -0.25 -6.50
C ASN A 3 4.90 1.18 -7.03
N LYS A 4 4.03 1.36 -8.03
CA LYS A 4 3.77 2.68 -8.63
C LYS A 4 3.10 3.55 -7.56
N PRO A 5 3.72 4.65 -7.09
CA PRO A 5 3.36 5.22 -5.80
C PRO A 5 1.99 5.91 -5.70
N ASN A 6 1.44 6.48 -6.78
CA ASN A 6 0.07 7.04 -6.82
C ASN A 6 -1.03 6.14 -6.21
N GLN A 7 -0.76 4.84 -6.09
CA GLN A 7 -1.58 3.84 -5.44
C GLN A 7 -1.72 4.00 -3.93
N PHE A 8 -0.70 4.47 -3.20
CA PHE A 8 -0.74 4.45 -1.74
C PHE A 8 -1.88 5.36 -1.23
N VAL A 9 -1.78 6.69 -1.29
CA VAL A 9 -2.79 7.51 -0.58
C VAL A 9 -4.23 7.40 -1.14
N ASN A 10 -4.40 7.19 -2.45
CA ASN A 10 -5.74 6.99 -3.03
C ASN A 10 -6.39 5.67 -2.62
N HIS A 11 -5.61 4.61 -2.33
CA HIS A 11 -6.18 3.30 -2.01
C HIS A 11 -6.30 2.94 -0.55
N LEU A 12 -5.72 3.76 0.31
CA LEU A 12 -5.53 3.35 1.69
C LEU A 12 -6.76 3.56 2.60
N SER A 13 -7.84 4.17 2.11
CA SER A 13 -9.14 4.26 2.82
C SER A 13 -10.20 3.30 2.29
N ALA A 14 -9.88 2.51 1.26
CA ALA A 14 -10.91 1.91 0.42
C ALA A 14 -11.41 0.55 0.93
N LEU A 15 -10.57 -0.29 1.56
CA LEU A 15 -11.00 -1.61 2.07
C LEU A 15 -11.88 -1.51 3.32
N LYS A 16 -13.12 -1.01 3.15
CA LYS A 16 -14.16 -1.03 4.18
C LYS A 16 -14.82 -2.39 4.33
N LYS A 17 -14.71 -3.25 3.32
CA LYS A 17 -15.34 -4.58 3.29
C LYS A 17 -14.32 -5.63 2.91
N HIS A 18 -14.29 -6.69 3.70
CA HIS A 18 -13.52 -7.91 3.44
C HIS A 18 -14.38 -8.87 2.63
N PHE A 19 -13.79 -9.50 1.61
CA PHE A 19 -14.44 -10.51 0.79
C PHE A 19 -13.60 -11.78 0.81
N ALA A 20 -14.22 -12.92 1.14
CA ALA A 20 -13.52 -14.19 1.25
C ALA A 20 -13.56 -14.99 -0.05
N SER A 21 -14.36 -14.57 -1.03
CA SER A 21 -14.49 -15.24 -2.33
C SER A 21 -14.81 -14.28 -3.47
N TYR A 22 -14.47 -14.69 -4.70
CA TYR A 22 -14.84 -13.97 -5.92
C TYR A 22 -16.34 -13.80 -6.11
N LYS A 23 -17.13 -14.78 -5.64
CA LYS A 23 -18.60 -14.74 -5.75
C LYS A 23 -19.16 -13.60 -4.91
N GLU A 24 -18.78 -13.54 -3.63
CA GLU A 24 -19.20 -12.45 -2.72
C GLU A 24 -18.77 -11.08 -3.24
N LEU A 25 -17.54 -10.99 -3.76
CA LEU A 25 -17.02 -9.75 -4.33
C LEU A 25 -17.81 -9.30 -5.56
N ARG A 26 -18.11 -10.23 -6.48
CA ARG A 26 -18.90 -9.95 -7.69
C ARG A 26 -20.32 -9.54 -7.35
N GLU A 27 -20.96 -10.21 -6.41
CA GLU A 27 -22.31 -9.87 -5.93
C GLU A 27 -22.32 -8.44 -5.36
N ALA A 28 -21.34 -8.08 -4.53
CA ALA A 28 -21.24 -6.75 -3.97
C ALA A 28 -20.95 -5.65 -5.00
N PHE A 29 -20.15 -5.92 -6.03
CA PHE A 29 -19.91 -4.96 -7.11
C PHE A 29 -21.16 -4.80 -7.98
N ASN A 30 -21.85 -5.90 -8.34
CA ASN A 30 -23.12 -5.82 -9.06
C ASN A 30 -24.16 -5.01 -8.29
N ASP A 31 -24.26 -5.22 -6.97
CA ASP A 31 -25.14 -4.43 -6.11
C ASP A 31 -24.72 -2.95 -6.11
N TYR A 32 -23.43 -2.64 -6.00
CA TYR A 32 -22.95 -1.26 -6.09
C TYR A 32 -23.30 -0.61 -7.43
N HIS A 33 -23.06 -1.31 -8.54
CA HIS A 33 -23.37 -0.86 -9.91
C HIS A 33 -24.86 -0.59 -10.08
N LYS A 34 -25.74 -1.46 -9.56
CA LYS A 34 -27.19 -1.26 -9.63
C LYS A 34 -27.64 0.06 -8.98
N HIS A 35 -26.96 0.52 -7.93
CA HIS A 35 -27.31 1.75 -7.21
C HIS A 35 -26.54 2.99 -7.70
N ASN A 36 -25.43 2.83 -8.42
CA ASN A 36 -24.52 3.91 -8.84
C ASN A 36 -24.12 3.83 -10.33
N GLY A 37 -24.95 3.19 -11.17
CA GLY A 37 -24.62 2.74 -12.51
C GLY A 37 -24.50 3.86 -13.55
N ASP A 38 -23.51 4.72 -13.40
CA ASP A 38 -23.07 5.66 -14.42
C ASP A 38 -22.14 4.99 -15.46
N GLU A 39 -21.77 5.73 -16.50
CA GLU A 39 -20.89 5.25 -17.57
C GLU A 39 -19.51 4.81 -17.02
N LEU A 40 -18.98 5.54 -16.04
CA LEU A 40 -17.68 5.27 -15.44
C LEU A 40 -17.69 3.96 -14.61
N THR A 41 -18.73 3.78 -13.78
CA THR A 41 -18.92 2.56 -12.99
C THR A 41 -19.17 1.36 -13.90
N THR A 42 -19.89 1.56 -15.01
CA THR A 42 -20.10 0.52 -16.03
C THR A 42 -18.79 0.14 -16.72
N PHE A 43 -17.94 1.11 -17.05
CA PHE A 43 -16.61 0.85 -17.60
C PHE A 43 -15.76 -0.01 -16.65
N PHE A 44 -15.69 0.35 -15.37
CA PHE A 44 -14.90 -0.39 -14.40
C PHE A 44 -15.48 -1.78 -14.07
N LEU A 45 -16.80 -1.94 -14.09
CA LEU A 45 -17.42 -3.26 -13.99
C LEU A 45 -16.99 -4.16 -15.17
N HIS A 46 -16.89 -3.60 -16.38
CA HIS A 46 -16.39 -4.34 -17.53
C HIS A 46 -14.91 -4.73 -17.39
N GLN A 47 -14.07 -3.86 -16.83
CA GLN A 47 -12.67 -4.21 -16.53
C GLN A 47 -12.58 -5.30 -15.45
N PHE A 48 -13.39 -5.19 -14.40
CA PHE A 48 -13.51 -6.23 -13.37
C PHE A 48 -13.90 -7.58 -13.96
N ASP A 49 -14.87 -7.61 -14.87
CA ASP A 49 -15.30 -8.84 -15.55
C ASP A 49 -14.20 -9.47 -16.41
N LYS A 50 -13.36 -8.66 -17.07
CA LYS A 50 -12.19 -9.19 -17.80
C LYS A 50 -11.20 -9.87 -16.87
N VAL A 51 -10.93 -9.28 -15.71
CA VAL A 51 -10.06 -9.91 -14.71
C VAL A 51 -10.69 -11.19 -14.18
N MET A 52 -12.00 -11.20 -13.91
CA MET A 52 -12.72 -12.40 -13.48
C MET A 52 -12.68 -13.52 -14.53
N GLU A 53 -12.66 -13.18 -15.81
CA GLU A 53 -12.51 -14.17 -16.88
C GLU A 53 -11.10 -14.78 -16.88
N LEU A 54 -10.05 -13.97 -16.67
CA LEU A 54 -8.68 -14.47 -16.47
C LEU A 54 -8.58 -15.38 -15.24
N VAL A 55 -9.26 -15.05 -14.14
CA VAL A 55 -9.35 -15.88 -12.93
C VAL A 55 -9.97 -17.24 -13.24
N LYS A 56 -11.08 -17.30 -14.00
CA LYS A 56 -11.69 -18.58 -14.41
C LYS A 56 -10.74 -19.41 -15.27
N GLN A 57 -9.94 -18.76 -16.10
CA GLN A 57 -8.91 -19.38 -16.94
C GLN A 57 -7.65 -19.73 -16.15
N LYS A 58 -7.59 -19.42 -14.84
CA LYS A 58 -6.43 -19.60 -13.96
C LYS A 58 -5.17 -18.85 -14.41
N ASP A 59 -5.33 -17.77 -15.17
CA ASP A 59 -4.24 -16.86 -15.53
C ASP A 59 -4.09 -15.75 -14.49
N PHE A 60 -3.68 -16.16 -13.27
CA PHE A 60 -3.60 -15.26 -12.12
C PHE A 60 -2.53 -14.20 -12.26
N LYS A 61 -1.44 -14.47 -12.99
CA LYS A 61 -0.37 -13.49 -13.21
C LYS A 61 -0.86 -12.32 -14.06
N THR A 62 -1.55 -12.61 -15.16
CA THR A 62 -2.15 -11.55 -15.99
C THR A 62 -3.29 -10.85 -15.23
N ALA A 63 -4.11 -11.58 -14.48
CA ALA A 63 -5.15 -11.00 -13.64
C ALA A 63 -4.58 -10.03 -12.59
N GLN A 64 -3.44 -10.38 -11.97
CA GLN A 64 -2.74 -9.53 -11.01
C GLN A 64 -2.30 -8.22 -11.69
N SER A 65 -1.58 -8.32 -12.81
CA SER A 65 -1.10 -7.15 -13.53
C SER A 65 -2.24 -6.23 -13.98
N ARG A 66 -3.38 -6.80 -14.41
CA ARG A 66 -4.57 -6.00 -14.75
C ARG A 66 -5.16 -5.29 -13.54
N CYS A 67 -5.25 -5.94 -12.38
CA CYS A 67 -5.69 -5.25 -11.16
C CYS A 67 -4.75 -4.10 -10.80
N GLU A 68 -3.43 -4.33 -10.87
CA GLU A 68 -2.43 -3.31 -10.59
C GLU A 68 -2.48 -2.14 -11.58
N GLU A 69 -2.74 -2.41 -12.87
CA GLU A 69 -2.97 -1.38 -13.90
C GLU A 69 -4.18 -0.50 -13.57
N GLU A 70 -5.32 -1.11 -13.24
CA GLU A 70 -6.55 -0.36 -12.91
C GLU A 70 -6.42 0.40 -11.59
N LEU A 71 -5.76 -0.20 -10.59
CA LEU A 71 -5.43 0.50 -9.34
C LEU A 71 -4.48 1.68 -9.60
N ALA A 72 -3.53 1.55 -10.53
CA ALA A 72 -2.67 2.68 -10.91
C ALA A 72 -3.42 3.81 -11.65
N ALA A 73 -4.68 3.61 -12.07
CA ALA A 73 -5.42 4.62 -12.82
C ALA A 73 -5.77 5.83 -11.92
N PRO A 74 -5.32 7.06 -12.27
CA PRO A 74 -5.58 8.26 -11.46
C PRO A 74 -7.06 8.65 -11.39
N TYR A 75 -7.89 8.09 -12.27
CA TYR A 75 -9.31 8.36 -12.40
C TYR A 75 -10.21 7.31 -11.73
N LEU A 76 -9.65 6.29 -11.05
CA LEU A 76 -10.43 5.26 -10.36
C LEU A 76 -11.17 5.87 -9.14
N PRO A 77 -12.51 5.93 -9.13
CA PRO A 77 -13.27 6.45 -8.01
C PRO A 77 -12.99 5.67 -6.72
N LYS A 78 -12.88 6.38 -5.58
CA LYS A 78 -12.57 5.78 -4.27
C LYS A 78 -13.40 4.53 -3.92
N PRO A 79 -14.73 4.46 -4.16
CA PRO A 79 -15.48 3.25 -3.86
C PRO A 79 -15.04 2.03 -4.70
N LEU A 80 -14.63 2.26 -5.95
CA LEU A 80 -14.23 1.22 -6.90
C LEU A 80 -12.85 0.66 -6.60
N VAL A 81 -11.96 1.48 -6.02
CA VAL A 81 -10.67 1.02 -5.50
C VAL A 81 -10.83 -0.20 -4.58
N SER A 82 -11.84 -0.18 -3.70
CA SER A 82 -12.05 -1.27 -2.75
C SER A 82 -12.30 -2.61 -3.44
N PHE A 83 -13.05 -2.60 -4.55
CA PHE A 83 -13.37 -3.80 -5.31
C PHE A 83 -12.14 -4.35 -6.02
N PHE A 84 -11.31 -3.49 -6.62
CA PHE A 84 -10.07 -3.91 -7.28
C PHE A 84 -8.99 -4.34 -6.28
N GLN A 85 -8.89 -3.71 -5.11
CA GLN A 85 -7.99 -4.18 -4.05
C GLN A 85 -8.41 -5.56 -3.52
N SER A 86 -9.69 -5.77 -3.24
CA SER A 86 -10.19 -7.09 -2.83
C SER A 86 -10.00 -8.13 -3.92
N LEU A 87 -10.19 -7.76 -5.19
CA LEU A 87 -9.93 -8.66 -6.31
C LEU A 87 -8.44 -9.04 -6.38
N LEU A 88 -7.54 -8.06 -6.26
CA LEU A 88 -6.10 -8.29 -6.23
C LEU A 88 -5.68 -9.20 -5.07
N GLN A 89 -6.28 -9.06 -3.89
CA GLN A 89 -6.02 -9.94 -2.74
C GLN A 89 -6.40 -11.40 -3.05
N LEU A 90 -7.57 -11.63 -3.63
CA LEU A 90 -8.02 -12.97 -4.03
C LEU A 90 -7.14 -13.56 -5.13
N VAL A 91 -6.76 -12.75 -6.13
CA VAL A 91 -5.85 -13.17 -7.19
C VAL A 91 -4.48 -13.54 -6.63
N ASN A 92 -3.93 -12.73 -5.72
CA ASN A 92 -2.64 -13.01 -5.08
C ASN A 92 -2.69 -14.26 -4.20
N HIS A 93 -3.83 -14.50 -3.54
CA HIS A 93 -4.07 -15.73 -2.79
C HIS A 93 -3.96 -16.97 -3.67
N ASP A 94 -4.69 -16.98 -4.79
CA ASP A 94 -4.70 -18.10 -5.71
C ASP A 94 -3.37 -18.26 -6.45
N LEU A 95 -2.68 -17.15 -6.76
CA LEU A 95 -1.35 -17.18 -7.35
C LEU A 95 -0.34 -17.85 -6.41
N LEU A 96 -0.37 -17.51 -5.11
CA LEU A 96 0.47 -18.15 -4.11
C LEU A 96 0.13 -19.64 -3.95
N GLU A 97 -1.16 -20.00 -4.01
CA GLU A 97 -1.59 -21.40 -3.98
C GLU A 97 -1.16 -22.17 -5.25
N GLN A 98 -1.18 -21.53 -6.42
CA GLN A 98 -0.67 -22.10 -7.67
C GLN A 98 0.84 -22.36 -7.59
N GLN A 99 1.60 -21.44 -6.99
CA GLN A 99 3.04 -21.57 -6.78
C GLN A 99 3.40 -22.60 -5.70
N ASN A 100 2.51 -22.78 -4.71
CA ASN A 100 2.70 -23.72 -3.62
C ASN A 100 1.37 -24.34 -3.18
N ALA A 101 0.97 -25.41 -3.88
CA ALA A 101 -0.31 -26.08 -3.65
C ALA A 101 -0.48 -26.64 -2.23
N ALA A 102 0.62 -26.82 -1.48
CA ALA A 102 0.54 -27.27 -0.09
C ALA A 102 -0.18 -26.25 0.81
N LEU A 103 -0.09 -24.94 0.49
CA LEU A 103 -0.69 -23.86 1.28
C LEU A 103 -2.19 -24.07 1.55
N ALA A 104 -2.92 -24.60 0.56
CA ALA A 104 -4.35 -24.90 0.65
C ALA A 104 -4.72 -25.78 1.86
N SER A 105 -3.83 -26.70 2.22
CA SER A 105 -4.04 -27.70 3.28
C SER A 105 -3.46 -27.30 4.64
N LEU A 106 -2.65 -26.24 4.68
CA LEU A 106 -1.93 -25.86 5.87
C LEU A 106 -2.78 -24.98 6.80
N PRO A 107 -2.69 -25.18 8.13
CA PRO A 107 -3.29 -24.26 9.09
C PRO A 107 -2.52 -22.92 9.11
N ALA A 108 -3.19 -21.84 9.50
CA ALA A 108 -2.60 -20.49 9.61
C ALA A 108 -1.26 -20.45 10.37
N ALA A 109 -1.13 -21.23 11.45
CA ALA A 109 0.11 -21.32 12.23
C ALA A 109 1.30 -21.84 11.40
N LYS A 110 1.07 -22.81 10.50
CA LYS A 110 2.12 -23.35 9.62
C LYS A 110 2.47 -22.40 8.49
N ILE A 111 1.48 -21.67 7.97
CA ILE A 111 1.73 -20.61 6.98
C ILE A 111 2.59 -19.50 7.59
N ILE A 112 2.29 -19.08 8.83
CA ILE A 112 3.11 -18.13 9.57
C ILE A 112 4.53 -18.66 9.81
N GLU A 113 4.69 -19.94 10.17
CA GLU A 113 6.01 -20.55 10.28
C GLU A 113 6.80 -20.47 8.96
N LEU A 114 6.15 -20.72 7.81
CA LEU A 114 6.79 -20.58 6.49
C LEU A 114 7.21 -19.13 6.16
N VAL A 115 6.38 -18.15 6.54
CA VAL A 115 6.71 -16.71 6.39
C VAL A 115 7.98 -16.37 7.18
N LEU A 116 8.11 -16.90 8.40
CA LEU A 116 9.20 -16.58 9.31
C LEU A 116 10.49 -17.37 9.07
N GLN A 117 10.40 -18.56 8.47
CA GLN A 117 11.56 -19.44 8.23
C GLN A 117 12.63 -18.83 7.31
N ASP A 118 12.24 -17.91 6.42
CA ASP A 118 13.13 -17.22 5.49
C ASP A 118 12.90 -15.71 5.58
N TYR A 119 12.80 -15.22 6.81
CA TYR A 119 12.74 -13.80 7.11
C TYR A 119 14.05 -13.11 6.71
N PRO A 120 14.03 -11.93 6.07
CA PRO A 120 12.85 -11.13 5.67
C PRO A 120 12.34 -11.43 4.25
N ASN A 121 12.91 -12.41 3.54
CA ASN A 121 12.66 -12.67 2.12
C ASN A 121 11.23 -13.17 1.82
N LYS A 122 10.60 -13.90 2.76
CA LYS A 122 9.24 -14.47 2.59
C LYS A 122 8.14 -13.70 3.32
N LEU A 123 8.39 -12.47 3.77
CA LEU A 123 7.36 -11.65 4.43
C LEU A 123 6.10 -11.50 3.56
N ASN A 124 6.26 -11.41 2.24
CA ASN A 124 5.14 -11.31 1.29
C ASN A 124 4.20 -12.52 1.30
N MET A 125 4.62 -13.70 1.76
CA MET A 125 3.72 -14.87 1.86
C MET A 125 2.56 -14.64 2.83
N ILE A 126 2.66 -13.65 3.73
CA ILE A 126 1.56 -13.27 4.63
C ILE A 126 0.30 -12.84 3.85
N HIS A 127 0.46 -12.37 2.60
CA HIS A 127 -0.66 -11.97 1.74
C HIS A 127 -1.62 -13.13 1.46
N TYR A 128 -1.17 -14.39 1.56
CA TYR A 128 -2.05 -15.55 1.47
C TYR A 128 -3.17 -15.54 2.53
N LEU A 129 -2.95 -14.90 3.69
CA LEU A 129 -3.94 -14.85 4.75
C LEU A 129 -4.98 -13.73 4.59
N LEU A 130 -4.78 -12.79 3.66
CA LEU A 130 -5.65 -11.62 3.50
C LEU A 130 -7.12 -11.96 3.24
N PRO A 131 -7.48 -12.84 2.28
CA PRO A 131 -8.89 -13.19 2.06
C PRO A 131 -9.42 -14.23 3.06
N LYS A 132 -8.60 -14.75 3.98
CA LYS A 132 -9.07 -15.76 4.94
C LYS A 132 -9.97 -15.13 6.00
N THR A 133 -10.89 -15.92 6.53
CA THR A 133 -11.87 -15.47 7.53
C THR A 133 -11.22 -15.29 8.91
N LYS A 134 -11.90 -14.53 9.79
CA LYS A 134 -11.49 -14.34 11.19
C LYS A 134 -11.31 -15.65 11.96
N ALA A 135 -12.08 -16.69 11.63
CA ALA A 135 -11.97 -18.01 12.28
C ALA A 135 -10.70 -18.78 11.87
N PHE A 136 -10.16 -18.52 10.68
CA PHE A 136 -8.98 -19.23 10.17
C PHE A 136 -7.69 -18.73 10.83
N VAL A 137 -7.57 -17.42 11.05
CA VAL A 137 -6.40 -16.80 11.67
C VAL A 137 -6.71 -16.41 13.11
N LYS A 138 -6.17 -17.16 14.07
CA LYS A 138 -6.41 -16.92 15.50
C LYS A 138 -5.57 -15.72 15.99
N PRO A 139 -6.14 -14.80 16.82
CA PRO A 139 -5.44 -13.58 17.26
C PRO A 139 -4.09 -13.82 17.91
N HIS A 140 -3.95 -14.85 18.76
CA HIS A 140 -2.69 -15.17 19.45
C HIS A 140 -1.51 -15.47 18.51
N LEU A 141 -1.76 -15.79 17.24
CA LEU A 141 -0.70 -15.99 16.25
C LEU A 141 0.06 -14.69 15.94
N LEU A 142 -0.56 -13.53 16.18
CA LEU A 142 0.05 -12.21 16.01
C LEU A 142 1.34 -12.04 16.84
N GLN A 143 1.39 -12.63 18.04
CA GLN A 143 2.58 -12.58 18.91
C GLN A 143 3.83 -13.14 18.22
N ARG A 144 3.67 -14.12 17.31
CA ARG A 144 4.78 -14.69 16.55
C ARG A 144 5.33 -13.73 15.48
N LEU A 145 4.52 -12.77 15.05
CA LEU A 145 4.84 -11.83 13.97
C LEU A 145 5.30 -10.48 14.50
N GLN A 146 5.03 -10.16 15.77
CA GLN A 146 5.29 -8.85 16.37
C GLN A 146 6.75 -8.40 16.23
N PHE A 147 7.72 -9.32 16.32
CA PHE A 147 9.13 -8.97 16.21
C PHE A 147 9.46 -8.28 14.87
N VAL A 148 8.79 -8.66 13.77
CA VAL A 148 8.98 -8.07 12.43
C VAL A 148 8.68 -6.57 12.44
N LEU A 149 7.66 -6.16 13.21
CA LEU A 149 7.27 -4.75 13.35
C LEU A 149 8.22 -3.95 14.25
N THR A 150 9.12 -4.62 14.96
CA THR A 150 10.05 -3.98 15.91
C THR A 150 11.52 -4.21 15.57
N ASP A 151 11.83 -4.97 14.53
CA ASP A 151 13.19 -5.25 14.08
C ASP A 151 13.84 -3.96 13.55
N SER A 152 14.92 -3.51 14.17
CA SER A 152 15.64 -2.29 13.81
C SER A 152 16.39 -2.39 12.49
N GLU A 153 16.75 -3.60 12.06
CA GLU A 153 17.52 -3.85 10.84
C GLU A 153 16.62 -4.01 9.60
N LEU A 154 15.32 -4.16 9.80
CA LEU A 154 14.37 -4.27 8.69
C LEU A 154 14.19 -2.91 8.00
N LEU A 155 14.28 -2.88 6.68
CA LEU A 155 13.94 -1.71 5.87
C LEU A 155 12.50 -1.24 6.16
N GLU A 156 12.32 0.08 6.32
CA GLU A 156 11.03 0.68 6.66
C GLU A 156 9.93 0.27 5.69
N LEU A 157 10.24 0.26 4.38
CA LEU A 157 9.28 -0.17 3.35
C LEU A 157 8.74 -1.58 3.59
N LYS A 158 9.63 -2.52 3.94
CA LYS A 158 9.25 -3.92 4.20
C LYS A 158 8.43 -4.01 5.48
N ARG A 159 8.82 -3.28 6.52
CA ARG A 159 8.07 -3.23 7.79
C ARG A 159 6.68 -2.65 7.61
N PHE A 160 6.58 -1.53 6.90
CA PHE A 160 5.32 -0.86 6.59
C PHE A 160 4.41 -1.73 5.73
N SER A 161 4.94 -2.34 4.66
CA SER A 161 4.17 -3.28 3.82
C SER A 161 3.67 -4.49 4.63
N PHE A 162 4.50 -5.02 5.54
CA PHE A 162 4.09 -6.12 6.41
C PHE A 162 2.99 -5.68 7.39
N PHE A 163 3.14 -4.51 8.03
CA PHE A 163 2.11 -3.91 8.88
C PHE A 163 0.78 -3.74 8.14
N GLN A 164 0.81 -3.20 6.91
CA GLN A 164 -0.38 -3.03 6.07
C GLN A 164 -1.09 -4.36 5.82
N ALA A 165 -0.33 -5.43 5.55
CA ALA A 165 -0.92 -6.74 5.37
C ALA A 165 -1.56 -7.26 6.67
N LEU A 166 -0.86 -7.18 7.81
CA LEU A 166 -1.41 -7.60 9.11
C LEU A 166 -2.70 -6.86 9.46
N ASN A 167 -2.72 -5.56 9.21
CA ASN A 167 -3.84 -4.68 9.48
C ASN A 167 -5.11 -5.07 8.69
N GLN A 168 -4.96 -5.74 7.54
CA GLN A 168 -6.06 -6.18 6.69
C GLN A 168 -6.54 -7.62 6.99
N ILE A 169 -5.83 -8.38 7.82
CA ILE A 169 -6.21 -9.75 8.18
C ILE A 169 -7.36 -9.71 9.21
N PRO A 170 -8.56 -10.23 8.91
CA PRO A 170 -9.73 -10.16 9.81
C PRO A 170 -9.48 -10.78 11.19
N GLY A 171 -8.60 -11.78 11.27
CA GLY A 171 -8.18 -12.45 12.50
C GLY A 171 -7.46 -11.57 13.51
N PHE A 172 -6.88 -10.44 13.06
CA PHE A 172 -6.07 -9.55 13.89
C PHE A 172 -6.74 -8.20 14.16
N GLN A 173 -7.94 -7.94 13.61
CA GLN A 173 -8.66 -6.69 13.86
C GLN A 173 -8.95 -6.48 15.35
N GLY A 174 -8.63 -5.29 15.86
CA GLY A 174 -8.76 -4.88 17.26
C GLY A 174 -7.54 -5.20 18.12
N GLU A 175 -6.56 -5.95 17.61
CA GLU A 175 -5.35 -6.29 18.35
C GLU A 175 -4.35 -5.12 18.34
N GLN A 176 -3.59 -4.97 19.42
CA GLN A 176 -2.54 -3.96 19.56
C GLN A 176 -1.18 -4.52 19.14
N VAL A 177 -0.39 -3.71 18.44
CA VAL A 177 0.99 -4.02 18.06
C VAL A 177 1.93 -2.87 18.38
N GLU A 178 3.19 -3.20 18.65
CA GLU A 178 4.27 -2.22 18.65
C GLU A 178 4.87 -2.11 17.24
N TYR A 179 5.06 -0.88 16.77
CA TYR A 179 5.71 -0.56 15.51
C TYR A 179 6.93 0.33 15.77
N PHE A 180 8.11 -0.13 15.39
CA PHE A 180 9.33 0.69 15.41
C PHE A 180 9.46 1.43 14.08
N ASN A 181 9.56 2.76 14.13
CA ASN A 181 9.88 3.57 12.96
C ASN A 181 11.39 3.89 12.96
N SER A 182 12.07 3.52 11.87
CA SER A 182 13.52 3.67 11.70
C SER A 182 13.95 5.13 11.53
N LYS A 183 13.11 6.00 10.95
CA LYS A 183 13.42 7.42 10.74
C LYS A 183 13.32 8.21 12.04
N LEU A 184 12.26 7.97 12.80
CA LEU A 184 11.94 8.63 14.07
C LEU A 184 12.68 8.01 15.26
N LYS A 185 13.20 6.78 15.10
CA LYS A 185 13.85 5.99 16.16
C LYS A 185 12.95 5.82 17.39
N GLN A 186 11.66 5.61 17.15
CA GLN A 186 10.62 5.52 18.18
C GLN A 186 9.70 4.33 17.93
N LYS A 187 9.14 3.80 19.02
CA LYS A 187 8.09 2.79 18.99
C LYS A 187 6.73 3.44 19.17
N PHE A 188 5.75 2.95 18.41
CA PHE A 188 4.36 3.37 18.47
C PHE A 188 3.48 2.16 18.78
N THR A 189 2.46 2.35 19.61
CA THR A 189 1.41 1.34 19.82
C THR A 189 0.26 1.63 18.88
N LEU A 190 -0.16 0.64 18.10
CA LEU A 190 -1.15 0.78 17.03
C LEU A 190 -2.22 -0.33 17.13
N THR A 191 -3.47 0.03 16.83
CA THR A 191 -4.58 -0.95 16.72
C THR A 191 -4.70 -1.45 15.28
N LEU A 192 -4.71 -2.76 15.06
CA LEU A 192 -4.95 -3.33 13.74
C LEU A 192 -6.45 -3.28 13.36
N GLY A 193 -6.75 -3.10 12.08
CA GLY A 193 -8.12 -3.10 11.55
C GLY A 193 -8.83 -1.75 11.56
N GLU A 194 -8.29 -0.74 12.25
CA GLU A 194 -8.85 0.62 12.32
C GLU A 194 -8.33 1.56 11.22
N PHE A 195 -7.79 1.01 10.13
CA PHE A 195 -6.93 1.78 9.23
C PHE A 195 -7.70 2.81 8.39
N GLU A 196 -7.56 4.06 8.83
CA GLU A 196 -7.16 5.15 7.95
C GLU A 196 -5.66 5.38 8.18
N ILE A 197 -4.90 5.62 7.12
CA ILE A 197 -3.42 5.56 7.03
C ILE A 197 -2.67 6.20 8.18
N ALA A 198 -3.19 7.31 8.66
CA ALA A 198 -2.75 7.85 9.91
C ALA A 198 -3.81 7.51 10.94
N GLN A 199 -3.47 6.55 11.80
CA GLN A 199 -4.22 6.35 13.03
C GLN A 199 -4.33 7.65 13.83
N GLN A 200 -3.39 8.58 13.59
CA GLN A 200 -3.43 9.93 14.11
C GLN A 200 -4.10 10.87 13.09
N PRO A 201 -5.28 11.46 13.42
CA PRO A 201 -6.02 12.34 12.52
C PRO A 201 -5.16 13.45 11.88
N ASP A 202 -4.19 13.99 12.62
CA ASP A 202 -3.32 15.07 12.16
C ASP A 202 -2.42 14.65 11.01
N ALA A 203 -1.83 13.45 11.05
CA ALA A 203 -0.97 12.95 9.97
C ALA A 203 -1.79 12.61 8.71
N LYS A 204 -3.04 12.16 8.85
CA LYS A 204 -3.93 11.92 7.70
C LYS A 204 -4.24 13.24 7.01
N ALA A 205 -4.70 14.22 7.79
CA ALA A 205 -5.00 15.55 7.28
C ALA A 205 -3.78 16.19 6.60
N TYR A 206 -2.59 16.00 7.17
CA TYR A 206 -1.34 16.47 6.58
C TYR A 206 -1.10 15.89 5.18
N PHE A 207 -1.14 14.56 5.02
CA PHE A 207 -0.87 13.94 3.71
C PHE A 207 -1.97 14.20 2.68
N GLU A 208 -3.25 14.22 3.08
CA GLU A 208 -4.36 14.55 2.18
C GLU A 208 -4.27 15.99 1.65
N GLN A 209 -3.91 16.95 2.52
CA GLN A 209 -3.69 18.33 2.12
C GLN A 209 -2.43 18.50 1.27
N LEU A 210 -1.36 17.77 1.56
CA LEU A 210 -0.12 17.79 0.78
C LEU A 210 -0.39 17.35 -0.66
N ILE A 211 -1.12 16.24 -0.86
CA ILE A 211 -1.51 15.76 -2.19
C ILE A 211 -2.34 16.80 -2.92
N THR A 212 -3.31 17.41 -2.23
CA THR A 212 -4.16 18.44 -2.83
C THR A 212 -3.33 19.63 -3.31
N GLN A 213 -2.35 20.10 -2.52
CA GLN A 213 -1.46 21.19 -2.92
C GLN A 213 -0.55 20.81 -4.08
N ILE A 214 0.01 19.60 -4.08
CA ILE A 214 0.85 19.10 -5.16
C ILE A 214 0.05 19.02 -6.47
N GLN A 215 -1.16 18.48 -6.44
CA GLN A 215 -2.05 18.43 -7.61
C GLN A 215 -2.36 19.83 -8.15
N GLN A 216 -2.55 20.82 -7.27
CA GLN A 216 -2.77 22.22 -7.67
C GLN A 216 -1.53 22.84 -8.32
N LEU A 217 -0.34 22.58 -7.78
CA LEU A 217 0.92 23.09 -8.34
C LEU A 217 1.21 22.49 -9.73
N PHE A 218 0.88 21.21 -9.94
CA PHE A 218 1.08 20.51 -11.21
C PHE A 218 -0.12 20.53 -12.16
N LEU A 219 -1.11 21.43 -11.99
CA LEU A 219 -2.32 21.49 -12.82
C LEU A 219 -2.07 21.51 -14.34
N LYS A 220 -0.93 22.07 -14.77
CA LYS A 220 -0.55 22.14 -16.19
C LYS A 220 0.30 20.97 -16.68
N GLU A 221 0.80 20.13 -15.77
CA GLU A 221 1.80 19.10 -16.04
C GLU A 221 1.51 17.82 -15.23
N PRO A 222 0.43 17.09 -15.55
CA PRO A 222 -0.05 15.98 -14.72
C PRO A 222 0.94 14.80 -14.61
N VAL A 223 1.80 14.57 -15.60
CA VAL A 223 2.83 13.52 -15.55
C VAL A 223 3.83 13.78 -14.41
N ASN A 224 4.14 15.05 -14.13
CA ASN A 224 5.07 15.44 -13.07
C ASN A 224 4.45 15.26 -11.67
N ALA A 225 3.12 15.29 -11.59
CA ALA A 225 2.40 14.99 -10.34
C ALA A 225 2.59 13.54 -9.90
N GLU A 226 2.81 12.59 -10.82
CA GLU A 226 3.06 11.19 -10.47
C GLU A 226 4.36 11.06 -9.68
N PHE A 227 5.46 11.67 -10.17
CA PHE A 227 6.74 11.67 -9.47
C PHE A 227 6.66 12.37 -8.11
N ALA A 228 5.90 13.47 -8.03
CA ALA A 228 5.67 14.17 -6.77
C ALA A 228 4.93 13.30 -5.74
N ASN A 229 3.96 12.48 -6.17
CA ASN A 229 3.27 11.57 -5.27
C ASN A 229 4.19 10.44 -4.78
N GLU A 230 5.16 9.98 -5.58
CA GLU A 230 6.20 9.04 -5.13
C GLU A 230 6.97 9.56 -3.93
N ILE A 231 7.27 10.85 -3.93
CA ILE A 231 7.92 11.51 -2.81
C ILE A 231 6.99 11.54 -1.60
N ILE A 232 5.70 11.86 -1.78
CA ILE A 232 4.72 11.86 -0.69
C ILE A 232 4.62 10.47 -0.04
N ASP A 233 4.59 9.41 -0.83
CA ASP A 233 4.50 8.05 -0.31
C ASP A 233 5.77 7.62 0.42
N ALA A 234 6.94 8.02 -0.08
CA ALA A 234 8.19 7.81 0.63
C ALA A 234 8.18 8.53 2.00
N PHE A 235 7.66 9.77 2.07
CA PHE A 235 7.45 10.45 3.35
C PHE A 235 6.46 9.71 4.25
N LEU A 236 5.36 9.21 3.70
CA LEU A 236 4.37 8.47 4.44
C LEU A 236 4.97 7.22 5.08
N VAL A 237 5.70 6.42 4.30
CA VAL A 237 6.39 5.22 4.78
C VAL A 237 7.46 5.59 5.81
N SER A 238 8.32 6.56 5.52
CA SER A 238 9.41 6.95 6.43
C SER A 238 8.91 7.54 7.75
N TYR A 239 7.77 8.23 7.79
CA TYR A 239 7.30 8.91 9.00
C TYR A 239 6.12 8.22 9.69
N PHE A 240 5.58 7.15 9.13
CA PHE A 240 4.46 6.40 9.70
C PHE A 240 4.72 6.03 11.19
N PRO A 241 3.76 6.25 12.11
CA PRO A 241 2.37 6.67 11.91
C PRO A 241 2.14 8.20 11.94
N LEU A 242 3.20 8.99 11.97
CA LEU A 242 3.17 10.45 12.02
C LEU A 242 3.40 11.06 10.63
N HIS A 243 3.62 12.37 10.60
CA HIS A 243 4.05 13.11 9.42
C HIS A 243 5.42 13.78 9.68
N PRO A 244 6.16 14.19 8.65
CA PRO A 244 7.40 14.94 8.83
C PRO A 244 7.17 16.26 9.57
N PRO A 245 8.13 16.73 10.40
CA PRO A 245 8.02 17.98 11.15
C PRO A 245 8.31 19.22 10.25
N VAL A 246 7.77 19.21 9.04
CA VAL A 246 7.95 20.27 8.04
C VAL A 246 6.61 20.95 7.80
N PRO A 247 6.54 22.29 7.77
CA PRO A 247 5.32 22.99 7.39
C PRO A 247 4.84 22.55 6.01
N LEU A 248 3.55 22.21 5.90
CA LEU A 248 2.98 21.58 4.71
C LEU A 248 3.22 22.38 3.43
N ALA A 249 2.96 23.69 3.45
CA ALA A 249 3.18 24.57 2.29
C ALA A 249 4.66 24.62 1.86
N GLN A 250 5.58 24.53 2.82
CA GLN A 250 7.02 24.53 2.54
C GLN A 250 7.45 23.20 1.90
N LEU A 251 6.93 22.08 2.41
CA LEU A 251 7.20 20.76 1.83
C LEU A 251 6.62 20.67 0.40
N ALA A 252 5.37 21.10 0.20
CA ALA A 252 4.73 21.09 -1.12
C ALA A 252 5.53 21.90 -2.15
N ALA A 253 5.94 23.12 -1.80
CA ALA A 253 6.75 23.97 -2.65
C ALA A 253 8.11 23.33 -2.99
N LYS A 254 8.75 22.67 -2.02
CA LYS A 254 10.07 22.04 -2.22
C LYS A 254 9.99 20.75 -3.03
N ILE A 255 8.94 19.95 -2.87
CA ILE A 255 8.66 18.81 -3.75
C ILE A 255 8.45 19.31 -5.18
N TYR A 256 7.63 20.35 -5.37
CA TYR A 256 7.41 20.94 -6.69
C TYR A 256 8.71 21.46 -7.33
N GLU A 257 9.53 22.21 -6.58
CA GLU A 257 10.83 22.69 -7.03
C GLU A 257 11.76 21.54 -7.45
N TYR A 258 11.89 20.52 -6.59
CA TYR A 258 12.75 19.37 -6.85
C TYR A 258 12.31 18.60 -8.11
N VAL A 259 11.03 18.27 -8.22
CA VAL A 259 10.48 17.55 -9.39
C VAL A 259 10.64 18.38 -10.67
N SER A 260 10.39 19.69 -10.62
CA SER A 260 10.56 20.58 -11.77
C SER A 260 12.01 20.62 -12.24
N GLN A 261 12.97 20.71 -11.31
CA GLN A 261 14.41 20.68 -11.64
C GLN A 261 14.81 19.35 -12.29
N ILE A 262 14.36 18.22 -11.74
CA ILE A 262 14.63 16.89 -12.32
C ILE A 262 14.08 16.77 -13.74
N VAL A 263 12.83 17.18 -13.96
CA VAL A 263 12.18 17.10 -15.28
C VAL A 263 12.85 18.00 -16.31
N LEU A 264 13.32 19.18 -15.90
CA LEU A 264 14.02 20.14 -16.77
C LEU A 264 15.52 19.82 -16.92
N ASN A 265 16.02 18.74 -16.32
CA ASN A 265 17.45 18.41 -16.22
C ASN A 265 18.30 19.56 -15.66
N GLU A 266 17.75 20.29 -14.68
CA GLU A 266 18.46 21.34 -13.95
C GLU A 266 19.22 20.78 -12.75
N ALA A 267 20.27 21.50 -12.34
CA ALA A 267 21.05 21.11 -11.18
C ALA A 267 20.24 21.28 -9.89
N VAL A 268 20.08 20.19 -9.14
CA VAL A 268 19.40 20.19 -7.85
C VAL A 268 20.30 20.78 -6.77
N ASN A 269 19.79 21.75 -6.01
CA ASN A 269 20.54 22.34 -4.90
C ASN A 269 20.55 21.41 -3.66
N LEU A 270 21.48 20.46 -3.64
CA LEU A 270 21.71 19.57 -2.50
C LEU A 270 22.29 20.28 -1.26
N LYS A 271 22.37 21.62 -1.20
CA LYS A 271 22.63 22.37 0.05
C LYS A 271 21.34 22.76 0.77
N ASP A 272 20.20 22.72 0.09
CA ASP A 272 18.90 22.96 0.70
C ASP A 272 18.50 21.74 1.56
N GLU A 273 18.27 21.97 2.85
CA GLU A 273 18.00 20.89 3.81
C GLU A 273 16.68 20.15 3.53
N LEU A 274 15.68 20.79 2.93
CA LEU A 274 14.43 20.12 2.55
C LEU A 274 14.58 19.31 1.27
N ILE A 275 15.37 19.80 0.30
CA ILE A 275 15.73 18.99 -0.86
C ILE A 275 16.57 17.78 -0.43
N LYS A 276 17.56 17.97 0.44
CA LYS A 276 18.31 16.85 1.03
C LYS A 276 17.39 15.86 1.74
N LEU A 277 16.40 16.36 2.49
CA LEU A 277 15.44 15.51 3.17
C LEU A 277 14.62 14.68 2.17
N ILE A 278 14.10 15.30 1.11
CA ILE A 278 13.36 14.62 0.03
C ILE A 278 14.22 13.51 -0.56
N VAL A 279 15.44 13.85 -0.99
CA VAL A 279 16.37 12.91 -1.62
C VAL A 279 16.69 11.76 -0.65
N HIS A 280 17.06 12.06 0.59
CA HIS A 280 17.38 11.05 1.59
C HIS A 280 16.18 10.13 1.88
N THR A 281 14.97 10.68 1.99
CA THR A 281 13.74 9.90 2.20
C THR A 281 13.44 8.99 1.03
N LEU A 282 13.69 9.39 -0.23
CA LEU A 282 13.59 8.51 -1.38
C LEU A 282 14.62 7.37 -1.32
N TYR A 283 15.88 7.70 -1.00
CA TYR A 283 16.95 6.71 -0.91
C TYR A 283 16.76 5.71 0.23
N GLU A 284 16.17 6.11 1.37
CA GLU A 284 15.83 5.20 2.48
C GLU A 284 14.89 4.05 2.05
N GLN A 285 14.10 4.25 1.00
CA GLN A 285 13.17 3.25 0.46
C GLN A 285 13.86 2.33 -0.56
N LEU A 286 14.98 2.77 -1.13
CA LEU A 286 15.80 1.99 -2.03
C LEU A 286 16.80 1.20 -1.20
N ASP A 287 16.97 -0.09 -1.48
CA ASP A 287 18.02 -0.93 -0.86
C ASP A 287 19.41 -0.54 -1.42
N ARG A 288 19.72 0.76 -1.49
CA ARG A 288 20.90 1.34 -2.13
C ARG A 288 21.53 2.39 -1.20
N PRO A 289 22.86 2.32 -0.95
CA PRO A 289 23.55 3.34 -0.17
C PRO A 289 23.51 4.71 -0.87
N VAL A 290 23.32 5.76 -0.06
CA VAL A 290 23.37 7.16 -0.51
C VAL A 290 24.79 7.49 -0.95
N GLY A 291 24.98 7.82 -2.24
CA GLY A 291 26.27 8.34 -2.75
C GLY A 291 26.88 7.63 -3.96
N ASP A 292 26.24 6.61 -4.52
CA ASP A 292 26.72 5.93 -5.74
C ASP A 292 26.35 6.65 -7.05
N GLU A 293 25.81 7.86 -6.98
CA GLU A 293 25.60 8.75 -8.13
C GLU A 293 26.74 9.79 -8.18
N ASN A 294 27.88 9.38 -8.74
CA ASN A 294 28.84 10.24 -9.44
C ASN A 294 29.62 9.41 -10.46
#